data_AF-A0A1A7Y052-F1
#
_entry.id   AF-A0A1A7Y052-F1
#
_cell.length_a   1.000
_cell.length_b   1.000
_cell.length_c   1.000
_cell.angle_alpha   90.00
_cell.angle_beta   90.00
_cell.angle_gamma   90.00
#
_symmetry.space_group_name_H-M   'P 1'
#
loop_
_entity.id
_entity.type
_entity.pdbx_description
1 polymer ?
#
loop_
_entity_poly.entity_id
_entity_poly.type
_entity_poly.pdbx_seq_one_letter_code
_entity_poly.pdbx_strand_id
1 'polypeptide(L)'
;SGLSSVLSSHTLDEGPQQDADWALYPMEHAWMLSAVEGNYETILEFISEDPLLLTRRDFISGYSVLHWLAKRGQDETLLKLLRYAESAELPVNV
;
A
#
# COMPACT_ATOMS: atom_id res chain seq x y z
N SER A 1 -30.93 -53.30 -4.61
CA SER A 1 -30.98 -52.23 -5.63
C SER A 1 -32.22 -51.38 -5.36
N GLY A 2 -32.20 -50.08 -5.13
CA GLY A 2 -31.10 -49.12 -5.05
C GLY A 2 -31.57 -47.92 -4.21
N LEU A 3 -30.65 -47.34 -3.46
CA LEU A 3 -30.82 -46.02 -2.84
C LEU A 3 -29.84 -45.12 -3.58
N SER A 4 -30.28 -44.54 -4.70
CA SER A 4 -29.47 -43.55 -5.42
C SER A 4 -29.68 -42.19 -4.76
N SER A 5 -28.63 -41.76 -4.10
CA SER A 5 -28.30 -40.37 -3.75
C SER A 5 -28.46 -39.43 -4.94
N VAL A 6 -29.04 -38.23 -4.72
CA VAL A 6 -28.80 -36.95 -5.41
C VAL A 6 -29.76 -35.90 -4.80
N LEU A 7 -29.42 -34.64 -4.51
CA LEU A 7 -28.24 -33.82 -4.77
C LEU A 7 -28.25 -32.70 -3.69
N SER A 8 -27.20 -32.57 -2.89
CA SER A 8 -26.96 -31.33 -2.14
C SER A 8 -26.54 -30.25 -3.13
N SER A 9 -27.48 -29.40 -3.53
CA SER A 9 -27.21 -28.25 -4.39
C SER A 9 -26.65 -27.09 -3.59
N HIS A 10 -25.43 -27.20 -3.06
CA HIS A 10 -24.59 -26.05 -2.77
C HIS A 10 -23.28 -26.26 -3.53
N THR A 11 -23.36 -25.99 -4.83
CA THR A 11 -22.17 -25.83 -5.68
C THR A 11 -21.41 -24.64 -5.16
N LEU A 12 -20.26 -24.93 -4.56
CA LEU A 12 -19.18 -24.00 -4.28
C LEU A 12 -18.85 -23.27 -5.58
N ASP A 13 -19.19 -21.98 -5.62
CA ASP A 13 -18.55 -21.01 -6.52
C ASP A 13 -18.02 -19.87 -5.65
N GLU A 14 -17.20 -20.23 -4.66
CA GLU A 14 -16.27 -19.28 -4.06
C GLU A 14 -15.05 -19.22 -4.98
N GLY A 15 -15.15 -18.41 -6.04
CA GLY A 15 -13.98 -17.94 -6.76
C GLY A 15 -13.01 -17.21 -5.81
N PRO A 16 -11.73 -17.04 -6.16
CA PRO A 16 -10.69 -16.48 -5.29
C PRO A 16 -10.87 -14.98 -4.96
N GLN A 17 -12.10 -14.45 -4.99
CA GLN A 17 -12.39 -13.03 -4.82
C GLN A 17 -12.42 -12.54 -3.37
N GLN A 18 -12.44 -13.42 -2.36
CA GLN A 18 -12.50 -12.96 -0.95
C GLN A 18 -11.11 -12.68 -0.34
N ASP A 19 -10.03 -13.26 -0.88
CA ASP A 19 -8.66 -13.00 -0.41
C ASP A 19 -8.04 -11.75 -1.06
N ALA A 20 -8.55 -11.33 -2.22
CA ALA A 20 -8.07 -10.14 -2.93
C ALA A 20 -8.41 -8.83 -2.22
N ASP A 21 -9.49 -8.80 -1.42
CA ASP A 21 -9.91 -7.61 -0.68
C ASP A 21 -9.01 -7.28 0.53
N TRP A 22 -8.18 -8.24 0.98
CA TRP A 22 -7.24 -8.05 2.09
C TRP A 22 -5.80 -7.81 1.62
N ALA A 23 -5.50 -8.09 0.34
CA ALA A 23 -4.17 -7.93 -0.21
C ALA A 23 -3.97 -6.50 -0.71
N LEU A 24 -2.85 -5.89 -0.32
CA LEU A 24 -2.41 -4.61 -0.87
C LEU A 24 -2.24 -4.76 -2.39
N TYR A 25 -2.65 -3.76 -3.17
CA TYR A 25 -2.28 -3.74 -4.57
C TYR A 25 -0.74 -3.80 -4.67
N PRO A 26 -0.16 -4.50 -5.67
CA PRO A 26 1.31 -4.66 -5.75
C PRO A 26 2.07 -3.34 -5.66
N MET A 27 1.52 -2.29 -6.27
CA MET A 27 2.06 -0.93 -6.19
C MET A 27 2.01 -0.37 -4.76
N GLU A 28 0.90 -0.57 -4.05
CA GLU A 28 0.76 -0.12 -2.67
C GLU A 28 1.80 -0.77 -1.77
N HIS A 29 1.90 -2.10 -1.87
CA HIS A 29 2.88 -2.87 -1.13
C HIS A 29 4.32 -2.39 -1.40
N ALA A 30 4.65 -2.11 -2.66
CA ALA A 30 6.01 -1.71 -3.06
C ALA A 30 6.44 -0.39 -2.42
N TRP A 31 5.64 0.69 -2.54
CA TRP A 31 6.02 1.97 -1.94
C TRP A 31 6.08 1.91 -0.42
N MET A 32 5.17 1.14 0.21
CA MET A 32 5.19 0.95 1.67
C MET A 32 6.45 0.25 2.12
N LEU A 33 6.89 -0.78 1.41
CA LEU A 33 8.12 -1.48 1.72
C LEU A 33 9.32 -0.52 1.62
N SER A 34 9.38 0.29 0.56
CA SER A 34 10.42 1.32 0.41
C SER A 34 10.41 2.36 1.54
N ALA A 35 9.22 2.77 2.00
CA ALA A 35 9.06 3.68 3.14
C ALA A 35 9.58 3.05 4.45
N VAL A 36 9.33 1.77 4.66
CA VAL A 36 9.79 1.02 5.84
C VAL A 36 11.30 0.83 5.83
N GLU A 37 11.88 0.60 4.65
CA GLU A 37 13.32 0.46 4.41
C GLU A 37 14.05 1.81 4.45
N GLY A 38 13.34 2.92 4.22
CA GLY A 38 13.90 4.28 4.20
C GLY A 38 14.70 4.60 2.94
N ASN A 39 14.50 3.86 1.85
CA ASN A 39 15.20 4.07 0.58
C ASN A 39 14.64 5.31 -0.13
N TYR A 40 15.34 6.44 0.00
CA TYR A 40 14.91 7.72 -0.55
C TYR A 40 14.75 7.69 -2.07
N GLU A 41 15.70 7.10 -2.78
CA GLU A 41 15.74 7.05 -4.24
C GLU A 41 14.52 6.32 -4.79
N THR A 42 14.20 5.14 -4.26
CA THR A 42 13.03 4.36 -4.68
C THR A 42 11.72 5.06 -4.30
N ILE A 43 11.64 5.69 -3.11
CA ILE A 43 10.46 6.48 -2.74
C ILE A 43 10.26 7.65 -3.71
N LEU A 44 11.35 8.31 -4.12
CA LEU A 44 11.31 9.43 -5.04
C LEU A 44 10.88 9.00 -6.45
N GLU A 45 11.31 7.82 -6.91
CA GLU A 45 10.83 7.22 -8.17
C GLU A 45 9.30 7.07 -8.16
N PHE A 46 8.75 6.47 -7.10
CA PHE A 46 7.29 6.33 -6.97
C PHE A 46 6.56 7.67 -6.92
N ILE A 47 7.09 8.66 -6.21
CA ILE A 47 6.46 10.00 -6.14
C ILE A 47 6.58 10.75 -7.47
N SER A 48 7.65 10.51 -8.23
CA SER A 48 7.80 11.10 -9.57
C SER A 48 6.79 10.53 -10.56
N GLU A 49 6.38 9.27 -10.38
CA GLU A 49 5.31 8.63 -11.16
C GLU A 49 3.91 9.04 -10.68
N ASP A 50 3.67 9.09 -9.37
CA ASP A 50 2.40 9.47 -8.76
C ASP A 50 2.62 10.41 -7.55
N PRO A 51 2.58 11.74 -7.75
CA PRO A 51 2.79 12.71 -6.67
C PRO A 51 1.74 12.63 -5.55
N LEU A 52 0.56 12.05 -5.83
CA LEU A 52 -0.48 11.87 -4.81
C LEU A 52 -0.05 10.90 -3.72
N LEU A 53 0.99 10.11 -3.96
CA LEU A 53 1.56 9.15 -3.01
C LEU A 53 1.99 9.79 -1.69
N LEU A 54 2.43 11.05 -1.70
CA LEU A 54 2.75 11.81 -0.49
C LEU A 54 1.55 11.96 0.46
N THR A 55 0.34 11.94 -0.09
CA THR A 55 -0.92 12.08 0.67
C THR A 55 -1.71 10.77 0.76
N ARG A 56 -1.39 9.79 -0.09
CA ARG A 56 -2.04 8.47 -0.09
C ARG A 56 -1.74 7.77 1.23
N ARG A 57 -2.77 7.13 1.78
CA ARG A 57 -2.71 6.37 3.03
C ARG A 57 -2.93 4.90 2.72
N ASP A 58 -2.18 4.02 3.37
CA ASP A 58 -2.46 2.59 3.29
C ASP A 58 -3.78 2.24 4.00
N PHE A 59 -4.52 1.26 3.48
CA PHE A 59 -5.83 0.90 4.03
C PHE A 59 -5.76 0.14 5.36
N ILE A 60 -4.59 -0.36 5.74
CA ILE A 60 -4.43 -1.20 6.94
C ILE A 60 -4.29 -0.31 8.18
N SER A 61 -3.41 0.68 8.12
CA SER A 61 -3.04 1.55 9.23
C SER A 61 -3.45 3.00 9.05
N GLY A 62 -3.79 3.41 7.82
CA GLY A 62 -4.10 4.80 7.49
C GLY A 62 -2.86 5.69 7.40
N TYR A 63 -1.66 5.13 7.26
CA TYR A 63 -0.41 5.88 7.23
C TYR A 63 0.00 6.24 5.80
N SER A 64 0.51 7.45 5.62
CA SER A 64 1.23 7.84 4.41
C SER A 64 2.70 7.43 4.48
N VAL A 65 3.43 7.58 3.37
CA VAL A 65 4.88 7.39 3.31
C VAL A 65 5.62 8.18 4.41
N LEU A 66 5.18 9.41 4.71
CA LEU A 66 5.78 10.27 5.74
C LEU A 66 5.60 9.68 7.15
N HIS A 67 4.42 9.15 7.44
CA HIS A 67 4.12 8.49 8.72
C HIS A 67 4.97 7.22 8.90
N TRP A 68 5.12 6.42 7.85
CA TRP A 68 5.96 5.22 7.87
C TRP A 68 7.42 5.55 8.13
N LEU A 69 7.97 6.57 7.46
CA LEU A 69 9.33 7.04 7.69
C LEU A 69 9.53 7.51 9.13
N ALA A 70 8.63 8.35 9.64
CA ALA A 70 8.68 8.85 11.03
C ALA A 70 8.60 7.70 12.04
N LYS A 71 7.66 6.76 11.87
CA LYS A 71 7.47 5.61 12.76
C LYS A 71 8.70 4.70 12.82
N ARG A 72 9.48 4.64 11.74
CA ARG A 72 10.68 3.80 11.62
C ARG A 72 11.98 4.51 12.02
N GLY A 73 11.91 5.79 12.39
CA GLY A 73 13.10 6.60 12.70
C GLY A 73 13.95 6.92 11.48
N GLN A 74 13.35 6.95 10.29
CA GLN A 74 14.03 7.27 9.03
C GLN A 74 14.10 8.80 8.83
N ASP A 75 14.63 9.51 9.82
CA ASP A 75 14.54 10.98 9.92
C ASP A 75 15.23 11.70 8.75
N GLU A 76 16.37 11.18 8.30
CA GLU A 76 17.11 11.75 7.17
C GLU A 76 16.30 11.67 5.87
N THR A 77 15.75 10.49 5.57
CA THR A 77 14.90 10.26 4.39
C THR A 77 13.62 11.09 4.49
N LEU A 78 12.99 11.16 5.66
CA LEU A 78 11.82 12.00 5.90
C LEU A 78 12.10 13.48 5.60
N LEU A 79 13.19 14.03 6.14
CA LEU A 79 13.57 15.43 5.93
C LEU A 79 13.91 15.72 4.46
N LYS A 80 14.65 14.81 3.79
CA LYS A 80 14.92 14.92 2.35
C LYS A 80 13.62 14.97 1.55
N LEU A 81 12.68 14.09 1.88
CA LEU A 81 11.42 13.98 1.18
C LEU A 81 10.51 15.21 1.39
N LEU A 82 10.46 15.74 2.61
CA LEU A 82 9.73 16.98 2.91
C LEU A 82 10.32 18.18 2.15
N ARG A 83 11.65 18.31 2.09
CA ARG A 83 12.29 19.37 1.30
C ARG A 83 12.01 19.24 -0.19
N TYR A 84 12.01 18.02 -0.71
CA TYR A 84 11.63 17.77 -2.10
C TYR A 84 10.18 18.22 -2.35
N ALA A 85 9.24 17.77 -1.52
CA ALA A 85 7.83 18.12 -1.66
C ALA A 85 7.60 19.64 -1.58
N GLU A 86 8.28 20.32 -0.65
CA GLU A 86 8.27 21.79 -0.55
C GLU A 86 8.79 22.45 -1.84
N SER A 87 9.94 21.99 -2.36
CA SER A 87 10.53 22.56 -3.58
C SER A 87 9.70 22.30 -4.84
N ALA A 88 8.92 21.22 -4.86
CA ALA A 88 8.07 20.81 -5.96
C ALA A 88 6.61 21.28 -5.80
N GLU A 89 6.31 22.07 -4.76
CA GLU A 89 4.95 22.54 -4.42
C GLU A 89 3.92 21.40 -4.29
N LEU A 90 4.37 20.23 -3.84
CA LEU A 90 3.51 19.05 -3.67
C LEU A 90 2.79 19.09 -2.32
N PRO A 91 1.51 18.72 -2.28
CA PRO A 91 0.77 18.63 -1.03
C PRO A 91 1.36 17.51 -0.16
N VAL A 92 1.58 17.82 1.12
CA VAL A 92 1.99 16.85 2.14
C VAL A 92 0.90 16.70 3.19
N ASN A 93 0.74 15.48 3.69
CA ASN A 93 -0.15 15.17 4.81
C ASN A 93 0.72 14.64 5.95
N VAL A 94 0.95 15.49 6.95
CA VAL A 94 1.72 15.19 8.17
C VAL A 94 0.82 14.73 9.31
#